data_AF-A0A518DKK8-F1
#
_entry.id   AF-A0A518DKK8-F1
#
_cell.length_a   1.000
_cell.length_b   1.000
_cell.length_c   1.000
_cell.angle_alpha   90.00
_cell.angle_beta   90.00
_cell.angle_gamma   90.00
#
_symmetry.space_group_name_H-M   'P 1'
#
loop_
_entity.id
_entity.type
_entity.pdbx_description
1 polymer ?
#
loop_
_entity_poly.entity_id
_entity_poly.type
_entity_poly.pdbx_seq_one_letter_code
_entity_poly.pdbx_strand_id
1 'polypeptide(L)' 'MSTAAGRIQRAETNVRLAKETLELGRLQFDAGDINLVELNIYEKSVTESQLSLIEAQFDYFAAQADYRAALSLDPLAE' A
#
# COMPACT_ATOMS: atom_id res chain seq x y z
N MET A 1 13.46 2.16 14.49
CA MET A 1 12.65 1.39 13.51
C MET A 1 13.10 1.80 12.12
N SER A 2 13.51 0.86 11.27
CA SER A 2 14.07 1.14 9.93
C SER A 2 13.05 1.93 9.09
N THR A 3 13.52 2.96 8.38
CA THR A 3 12.71 3.85 7.55
C THR A 3 11.80 3.09 6.57
N ALA A 4 12.22 1.92 6.11
CA ALA A 4 11.45 1.06 5.19
C ALA A 4 10.27 0.35 5.88
N ALA A 5 10.46 -0.19 7.10
CA ALA A 5 9.35 -0.77 7.87
C ALA A 5 8.29 0.28 8.23
N GLY A 6 8.73 1.51 8.52
CA GLY A 6 7.83 2.63 8.75
C GLY A 6 7.09 3.12 7.50
N ARG A 7 7.61 2.84 6.29
CA ARG A 7 6.90 3.10 5.02
C ARG A 7 5.80 2.08 4.79
N ILE A 8 6.04 0.79 5.09
CA ILE A 8 5.02 -0.27 4.98
C ILE A 8 3.82 0.03 5.88
N GLN A 9 4.03 0.33 7.17
CA GLN A 9 2.92 0.62 8.09
C GLN A 9 2.07 1.83 7.67
N ARG A 10 2.71 2.86 7.10
CA ARG A 10 1.99 4.01 6.55
C ARG A 10 1.18 3.63 5.31
N ALA A 11 1.75 2.85 4.40
CA ALA A 11 1.05 2.38 3.22
C ALA A 11 -0.14 1.48 3.59
N GLU A 12 -0.01 0.59 4.58
CA GLU A 12 -1.12 -0.22 5.13
C GLU A 12 -2.23 0.66 5.69
N THR A 13 -1.87 1.71 6.44
CA THR A 13 -2.83 2.69 6.97
C THR A 13 -3.56 3.41 5.84
N ASN A 14 -2.86 3.82 4.79
CA ASN A 14 -3.45 4.48 3.63
C ASN A 14 -4.42 3.55 2.88
N VAL A 15 -4.06 2.28 2.67
CA VAL A 15 -4.96 1.29 2.07
C VAL A 15 -6.24 1.15 2.89
N ARG A 16 -6.12 1.07 4.22
CA ARG A 16 -7.29 0.97 5.10
C ARG A 16 -8.20 2.20 4.97
N LEU A 17 -7.63 3.41 5.08
CA LEU A 17 -8.39 4.66 4.97
C LEU A 17 -9.04 4.83 3.59
N ALA A 18 -8.35 4.46 2.51
CA ALA A 18 -8.91 4.51 1.17
C ALA A 18 -10.11 3.57 1.01
N LYS A 19 -10.04 2.37 1.61
CA LYS A 19 -11.17 1.42 1.60
C LYS A 19 -12.36 1.94 2.41
N GLU A 20 -12.13 2.46 3.61
CA GLU A 20 -13.17 3.09 4.43
C GLU A 20 -13.83 4.27 3.67
N THR A 21 -13.03 5.06 2.96
CA THR A 21 -13.53 6.16 2.12
C THR A 21 -14.37 5.66 0.95
N LEU A 22 -13.96 4.58 0.28
CA LEU A 22 -14.73 3.96 -0.79
C LEU A 22 -16.07 3.41 -0.28
N GLU A 23 -16.12 2.83 0.92
CA GLU A 23 -17.37 2.38 1.52
C GLU A 23 -18.34 3.55 1.75
N LEU A 24 -17.86 4.68 2.26
CA LEU A 24 -18.65 5.91 2.37
C LEU A 24 -19.07 6.46 1.00
N GLY A 25 -18.20 6.37 0.01
CA GLY A 25 -18.49 6.75 -1.38
C GLY A 25 -19.61 5.91 -1.99
N ARG A 26 -19.63 4.59 -1.75
CA ARG A 26 -20.70 3.69 -2.19
C ARG A 26 -22.04 4.05 -1.58
N LEU A 27 -22.07 4.35 -0.28
CA LEU A 27 -23.30 4.79 0.39
C LEU A 27 -23.85 6.09 -0.21
N GLN A 28 -22.98 7.06 -0.50
CA GLN A 28 -23.38 8.32 -1.14
C GLN A 28 -23.86 8.10 -2.58
N PHE A 29 -23.23 7.19 -3.33
CA PHE A 29 -23.64 6.85 -4.69
C PHE A 29 -25.03 6.19 -4.69
N ASP A 30 -25.26 5.24 -3.79
CA ASP A 30 -26.56 4.56 -3.64
C ASP A 30 -27.67 5.52 -3.20
N ALA A 31 -27.33 6.57 -2.43
CA ALA A 31 -28.24 7.65 -2.07
C ALA A 31 -28.50 8.65 -3.21
N GLY A 32 -27.70 8.61 -4.28
CA GLY A 32 -27.76 9.55 -5.40
C GLY A 32 -27.04 10.89 -5.15
N ASP A 33 -26.24 10.99 -4.09
CA ASP A 33 -25.51 12.21 -3.71
C ASP A 33 -24.27 12.44 -4.57
N ILE A 34 -23.66 11.36 -5.07
CA ILE A 34 -22.53 11.40 -6.01
C ILE A 34 -22.81 10.57 -7.25
N ASN A 35 -22.11 10.87 -8.34
CA ASN A 35 -22.21 10.12 -9.58
C ASN A 35 -21.10 9.05 -9.74
N LEU A 36 -21.17 8.28 -10.82
CA LEU A 36 -20.24 7.18 -11.09
C LEU A 36 -18.78 7.67 -11.27
N VAL A 37 -18.57 8.88 -11.79
CA VAL A 37 -17.21 9.43 -11.96
C VAL A 37 -16.59 9.71 -10.60
N GLU A 38 -17.35 10.28 -9.67
CA GLU A 38 -16.91 10.52 -8.30
C GLU A 38 -16.65 9.21 -7.55
N LEU A 39 -17.53 8.20 -7.70
CA LEU A 39 -17.29 6.87 -7.13
C LEU A 39 -15.99 6.24 -7.66
N ASN A 40 -15.72 6.37 -8.96
CA ASN A 40 -14.48 5.87 -9.58
C ASN A 40 -13.22 6.53 -9.00
N ILE A 41 -13.28 7.78 -8.53
CA ILE A 41 -12.13 8.42 -7.88
C ILE A 41 -11.76 7.69 -6.59
N TYR A 42 -12.74 7.26 -5.80
CA TYR A 42 -12.49 6.47 -4.59
C TYR A 42 -11.94 5.08 -4.92
N GLU A 43 -12.47 4.41 -5.95
CA GLU A 43 -11.97 3.11 -6.41
C GLU A 43 -10.52 3.21 -6.93
N LYS A 44 -10.20 4.28 -7.67
CA LYS A 44 -8.83 4.61 -8.09
C LYS A 44 -7.93 4.82 -6.87
N SER A 45 -8.38 5.58 -5.87
CA SER A 45 -7.60 5.84 -4.66
C SER A 45 -7.25 4.56 -3.88
N VAL A 46 -8.17 3.60 -3.80
CA VAL A 46 -7.90 2.26 -3.23
C VAL A 46 -6.81 1.56 -4.03
N THR A 47 -6.94 1.55 -5.36
CA THR A 47 -5.99 0.88 -6.26
C THR A 47 -4.58 1.48 -6.14
N GLU A 48 -4.48 2.82 -6.14
CA GLU A 48 -3.21 3.53 -5.98
C GLU A 48 -2.57 3.24 -4.62
N SER A 49 -3.36 3.25 -3.54
CA SER A 49 -2.85 2.95 -2.19
C SER A 49 -2.33 1.51 -2.09
N GLN A 50 -3.01 0.56 -2.73
CA GLN A 50 -2.57 -0.84 -2.78
C GLN A 50 -1.28 -1.00 -3.56
N LEU A 51 -1.15 -0.30 -4.70
CA LEU A 51 0.10 -0.28 -5.47
C LEU A 51 1.26 0.27 -4.63
N SER A 52 1.06 1.39 -3.93
CA SER A 52 2.09 1.95 -3.05
C SER A 52 2.49 1.02 -1.90
N LEU A 53 1.57 0.20 -1.39
CA LEU A 53 1.91 -0.83 -0.40
C LEU A 53 2.82 -1.91 -0.98
N ILE A 54 2.51 -2.38 -2.20
CA ILE A 54 3.33 -3.37 -2.91
C ILE A 54 4.74 -2.81 -3.15
N GLU A 55 4.85 -1.56 -3.60
CA GLU A 55 6.14 -0.89 -3.81
C GLU A 55 6.93 -0.75 -2.51
N ALA A 56 6.29 -0.35 -1.40
CA ALA A 56 6.95 -0.25 -0.11
C ALA A 56 7.46 -1.60 0.42
N GLN A 57 6.71 -2.68 0.18
CA GLN A 57 7.13 -4.04 0.53
C GLN A 57 8.30 -4.49 -0.35
N PHE A 58 8.23 -4.24 -1.66
CA PHE A 58 9.32 -4.53 -2.59
C PHE A 58 10.61 -3.84 -2.17
N ASP A 59 10.57 -2.52 -1.92
CA ASP A 59 11.73 -1.73 -1.48
C ASP A 59 12.37 -2.31 -0.21
N TYR A 60 11.55 -2.74 0.75
CA TYR A 60 12.05 -3.34 1.99
C TYR A 60 12.77 -4.66 1.75
N PHE A 61 12.19 -5.55 0.94
CA PHE A 61 12.81 -6.85 0.65
C PHE A 61 14.07 -6.72 -0.21
N ALA A 62 14.06 -5.80 -1.18
CA ALA A 62 15.25 -5.49 -1.99
C ALA A 62 16.39 -4.99 -1.08
N ALA A 63 16.12 -4.01 -0.21
CA ALA A 63 17.12 -3.50 0.73
C ALA A 63 17.62 -4.57 1.72
N GLN A 64 16.75 -5.50 2.13
CA GLN A 64 17.15 -6.64 2.97
C GLN A 64 18.07 -7.61 2.22
N ALA A 65 17.78 -7.90 0.95
CA ALA A 65 18.61 -8.75 0.11
C ALA A 65 19.99 -8.11 -0.13
N ASP A 66 20.03 -6.83 -0.48
CA ASP A 66 21.28 -6.07 -0.67
C ASP A 66 22.13 -6.06 0.61
N TYR A 67 21.50 -5.84 1.77
CA TYR A 67 22.19 -5.89 3.06
C TYR A 67 22.83 -7.27 3.33
N ARG A 68 22.11 -8.37 3.04
CA ARG A 68 22.62 -9.73 3.21
C ARG A 68 23.78 -10.02 2.26
N ALA A 69 23.65 -9.63 0.99
CA ALA A 69 24.69 -9.79 -0.02
C ALA A 69 25.96 -9.00 0.35
N ALA A 70 25.81 -7.75 0.82
CA ALA A 70 26.93 -6.90 1.25
C ALA A 70 27.70 -7.49 2.45
N LEU A 71 27.02 -8.23 3.32
CA LEU A 71 27.64 -8.90 4.46
C LEU A 71 28.30 -10.25 4.11
N SER A 72 28.24 -10.69 2.85
CA SER A 72 28.61 -12.07 2.47
C SER A 72 27.95 -13.13 3.35
N LEU A 73 26.74 -12.83 3.86
CA LEU A 73 25.88 -13.84 4.46
C LEU A 73 25.30 -14.62 3.29
N ASP A 74 26.03 -15.65 2.87
CA ASP A 74 25.54 -16.61 1.89
C ASP A 74 24.29 -17.29 2.47
N PRO A 75 23.10 -17.12 1.87
CA PRO A 75 21.89 -17.77 2.35
C PRO A 75 21.92 -19.30 2.18
N LEU A 76 22.94 -19.87 1.52
CA LEU A 76 23.13 -21.30 1.29
C LEU A 76 24.36 -21.89 1.98
N ALA A 77 25.11 -21.09 2.76
CA ALA A 77 26.19 -21.63 3.57
C ALA A 77 25.61 -22.28 4.83
N GLU A 78 25.52 -23.62 4.83
CA GLU A 78 25.34 -24.43 6.03
C GLU A 78 26.44 -24.19 7.08
#